data_AF-A0AA39WBE3-F1
#
_entry.id   AF-A0AA39WBE3-F1
#
_cell.length_a   1.000
_cell.length_b   1.000
_cell.length_c   1.000
_cell.angle_alpha   90.00
_cell.angle_beta   90.00
_cell.angle_gamma   90.00
#
_symmetry.space_group_name_H-M   'P 1'
#
loop_
_entity.id
_entity.type
_entity.pdbx_description
1 polymer ?
#
loop_
_entity_poly.entity_id
_entity_poly.type
_entity_poly.pdbx_seq_one_letter_code
_entity_poly.pdbx_strand_id
1 'polypeptide(L)'
;MTDFEQLPPMGFIYGAMDKAKKEIVVNLGNKEGAYKEIWKIIDDMWEMQMYHHLHVAAYYLNPQFQYSDGLSTHIEVKKGLMVCMKKLIPDEEARVRANLELNLFKNKDGFFGYGRAKNLIDNLSPADWWSAYGDEAPELQSFAIRVLSLTCSSSACERNWSTFNLV
;
A
#
# COMPACT_ATOMS: atom_id res chain seq x y z
N MET A 1 -27.21 8.95 -5.25
CA MET A 1 -26.12 9.15 -6.23
C MET A 1 -25.27 10.27 -5.69
N THR A 2 -24.15 9.88 -5.06
CA THR A 2 -22.97 10.64 -4.57
C THR A 2 -22.32 9.67 -3.57
N ASP A 3 -21.03 9.38 -3.58
CA ASP A 3 -19.92 9.78 -4.45
C ASP A 3 -18.76 8.84 -4.08
N PHE A 4 -17.81 8.67 -5.00
CA PHE A 4 -16.64 7.79 -4.90
C PHE A 4 -16.97 6.29 -5.07
N GLU A 5 -16.90 5.83 -6.31
CA GLU A 5 -16.39 4.49 -6.58
C GLU A 5 -15.25 4.20 -5.62
N GLN A 6 -15.40 3.14 -4.84
CA GLN A 6 -14.45 2.72 -3.82
C GLN A 6 -13.08 2.51 -4.46
N LEU A 7 -12.22 3.54 -4.39
CA LEU A 7 -10.79 3.40 -4.63
C LEU A 7 -10.32 2.18 -3.85
N PRO A 8 -9.65 1.19 -4.48
CA PRO A 8 -9.28 -0.01 -3.76
C PRO A 8 -8.38 0.38 -2.57
N PRO A 9 -8.82 0.13 -1.33
CA PRO A 9 -8.24 0.75 -0.14
C PRO A 9 -6.82 0.25 0.20
N MET A 10 -6.34 -0.80 -0.49
CA MET A 10 -5.05 -1.44 -0.24
C MET A 10 -3.89 -0.45 -0.17
N GLY A 11 -3.81 0.47 -1.12
CA GLY A 11 -2.70 1.43 -1.23
C GLY A 11 -2.69 2.53 -0.17
N PHE A 12 -3.75 2.66 0.64
CA PHE A 12 -3.93 3.77 1.59
C PHE A 12 -3.91 3.35 3.06
N ILE A 13 -4.23 2.09 3.35
CA ILE A 13 -4.41 1.57 4.70
C ILE A 13 -3.15 1.74 5.58
N TYR A 14 -1.96 1.39 5.07
CA TYR A 14 -0.72 1.56 5.84
C TYR A 14 -0.39 3.04 6.07
N GLY A 15 -0.58 3.91 5.06
CA GLY A 15 -0.35 5.35 5.21
C GLY A 15 -1.28 5.99 6.25
N ALA A 16 -2.54 5.55 6.31
CA ALA A 16 -3.49 5.99 7.33
C ALA A 16 -3.07 5.53 8.75
N MET A 17 -2.60 4.29 8.89
CA MET A 17 -2.11 3.76 10.17
C MET A 17 -0.86 4.50 10.66
N ASP A 18 0.12 4.70 9.77
CA ASP A 18 1.35 5.45 10.08
C ASP A 18 1.04 6.88 10.51
N LYS A 19 0.12 7.56 9.79
CA LYS A 19 -0.35 8.89 10.17
C LYS A 19 -1.04 8.89 11.54
N ALA A 20 -1.93 7.94 11.81
CA ALA A 20 -2.62 7.84 13.09
C ALA A 20 -1.63 7.63 14.26
N LYS A 21 -0.62 6.76 14.09
CA LYS A 21 0.43 6.56 15.10
C LYS A 21 1.23 7.84 15.35
N LYS A 22 1.56 8.60 14.31
CA LYS A 22 2.24 9.91 14.43
C LYS A 22 1.37 10.95 15.17
N GLU A 23 0.08 11.01 14.87
CA GLU A 23 -0.86 11.92 15.56
C GLU A 23 -1.01 11.58 17.05
N ILE A 24 -1.03 10.30 17.41
CA ILE A 24 -1.03 9.86 18.82
C ILE A 24 0.19 10.40 19.57
N VAL A 25 1.39 10.35 18.96
CA VAL A 25 2.61 10.88 19.57
C VAL A 25 2.49 12.38 19.85
N VAL A 26 2.02 13.14 18.87
CA VAL A 26 1.83 14.59 19.00
C VAL A 26 0.80 14.91 20.07
N ASN A 27 -0.35 14.25 20.06
CA ASN A 27 -1.46 14.48 21.00
C ASN A 27 -1.11 14.11 22.44
N LEU A 28 -0.20 13.14 22.63
CA LEU A 28 0.31 12.75 23.94
C LEU A 28 1.59 13.51 24.34
N GLY A 29 1.87 14.62 23.67
CA GLY A 29 2.93 15.56 24.02
C GLY A 29 4.33 15.02 23.78
N ASN A 30 4.51 14.10 22.82
CA ASN A 30 5.78 13.46 22.47
C ASN A 30 6.45 12.70 23.64
N LYS A 31 5.66 12.25 24.63
CA LYS A 31 6.15 11.50 25.78
C LYS A 31 6.07 10.01 25.48
N GLU A 32 7.21 9.34 25.26
CA GLU A 32 7.25 7.90 24.94
C GLU A 32 6.41 7.05 25.90
N GLY A 33 6.57 7.28 27.21
CA GLY A 33 5.81 6.54 28.23
C GLY A 33 4.29 6.69 28.14
N ALA A 34 3.77 7.72 27.46
CA ALA A 34 2.35 7.95 27.30
C ALA A 34 1.76 7.18 26.10
N TYR A 35 2.52 6.98 25.02
CA TYR A 35 2.01 6.36 23.79
C TYR A 35 2.52 4.94 23.53
N LYS A 36 3.60 4.50 24.19
CA LYS A 36 4.27 3.22 23.90
C LYS A 36 3.35 2.00 24.02
N GLU A 37 2.59 1.91 25.11
CA GLU A 37 1.64 0.80 25.30
C GLU A 37 0.49 0.86 24.30
N ILE A 38 0.03 2.05 23.93
CA ILE A 38 -1.00 2.24 22.90
C ILE A 38 -0.47 1.76 21.54
N TRP A 39 0.75 2.15 21.18
CA TRP A 39 1.41 1.69 19.96
C TRP A 39 1.56 0.18 19.95
N LYS A 40 1.98 -0.43 21.06
CA LYS A 40 2.10 -1.88 21.17
C LYS A 40 0.78 -2.59 20.91
N ILE A 41 -0.33 -2.12 21.50
CA ILE A 41 -1.67 -2.69 21.26
C ILE A 41 -2.06 -2.55 19.78
N ILE A 42 -1.78 -1.39 19.17
CA ILE A 42 -2.05 -1.17 17.74
C ILE A 42 -1.23 -2.12 16.87
N ASP A 43 0.07 -2.27 17.15
CA ASP A 43 0.98 -3.13 16.40
C ASP A 43 0.58 -4.60 16.54
N ASP A 44 0.26 -5.07 17.74
CA ASP A 44 -0.21 -6.43 17.99
C ASP A 44 -1.49 -6.73 17.20
N MET A 45 -2.45 -5.81 17.19
CA MET A 45 -3.70 -5.94 16.43
C MET A 45 -3.47 -5.94 14.92
N TRP A 46 -2.60 -5.05 14.46
CA TRP A 46 -2.25 -4.87 13.06
C TRP A 46 -1.57 -6.12 12.49
N GLU A 47 -0.62 -6.70 13.20
CA GLU A 47 0.04 -7.97 12.82
C GLU A 47 -0.92 -9.17 12.84
N MET A 48 -1.89 -9.20 13.76
CA MET A 48 -2.83 -10.31 13.88
C MET A 48 -3.96 -10.31 12.86
N GLN A 49 -4.48 -9.14 12.45
CA GLN A 49 -5.77 -9.03 11.74
C GLN A 49 -5.64 -8.55 10.29
N MET A 50 -4.59 -7.82 9.94
CA MET A 50 -4.39 -7.26 8.62
C MET A 50 -3.11 -7.86 8.05
N TYR A 51 -3.12 -8.37 6.81
CA TYR A 51 -1.92 -8.94 6.20
C TYR A 51 -0.85 -7.84 5.98
N HIS A 52 -0.07 -7.52 7.02
CA HIS A 52 0.82 -6.38 7.15
C HIS A 52 1.61 -6.09 5.87
N HIS A 53 2.27 -7.12 5.35
CA HIS A 53 3.13 -7.02 4.18
C HIS A 53 2.40 -6.60 2.91
N LEU A 54 1.14 -6.99 2.72
CA LEU A 54 0.38 -6.64 1.53
C LEU A 54 -0.05 -5.16 1.55
N HIS A 55 -0.51 -4.66 2.69
CA HIS A 55 -0.82 -3.24 2.86
C HIS A 55 0.44 -2.37 2.73
N VAL A 56 1.55 -2.84 3.28
CA VAL A 56 2.87 -2.20 3.14
C VAL A 56 3.32 -2.16 1.68
N ALA A 57 3.22 -3.28 0.96
CA ALA A 57 3.60 -3.34 -0.45
C ALA A 57 2.72 -2.40 -1.29
N ALA A 58 1.41 -2.40 -1.05
CA ALA A 58 0.47 -1.50 -1.72
C ALA A 58 0.78 -0.02 -1.43
N TYR A 59 1.12 0.33 -0.18
CA TYR A 59 1.56 1.68 0.18
C TYR A 59 2.82 2.10 -0.58
N TYR A 60 3.82 1.23 -0.65
CA TYR A 60 5.05 1.53 -1.39
C TYR A 60 4.78 1.77 -2.88
N LEU A 61 3.87 0.99 -3.48
CA LEU A 61 3.52 1.07 -4.89
C LEU A 61 2.57 2.23 -5.22
N ASN A 62 1.98 2.88 -4.22
CA ASN A 62 1.05 3.97 -4.46
C ASN A 62 1.82 5.27 -4.79
N PRO A 63 1.68 5.83 -6.00
CA PRO A 63 2.41 7.02 -6.41
C PRO A 63 2.11 8.25 -5.53
N GLN A 64 0.92 8.33 -4.93
CA GLN A 64 0.57 9.42 -4.00
C GLN A 64 1.48 9.43 -2.78
N PHE A 65 1.86 8.26 -2.26
CA PHE A 65 2.77 8.16 -1.14
C PHE A 65 4.23 8.16 -1.58
N GLN A 66 4.57 7.36 -2.59
CA GLN A 66 5.94 7.22 -3.09
C GLN A 66 6.56 8.57 -3.50
N TYR A 67 5.74 9.47 -4.04
CA TYR A 67 6.20 10.76 -4.54
C TYR A 67 5.89 11.94 -3.63
N SER A 68 5.30 11.68 -2.45
CA SER A 68 5.13 12.68 -1.41
C SER A 68 6.38 12.83 -0.55
N ASP A 69 6.50 13.98 0.11
CA ASP A 69 7.56 14.24 1.11
C ASP A 69 7.39 13.40 2.40
N GLY A 70 6.23 12.73 2.55
CA GLY A 70 5.85 11.97 3.75
C GLY A 70 6.11 10.46 3.66
N LEU A 71 6.84 9.99 2.65
CA LEU A 71 7.12 8.56 2.47
C LEU A 71 7.82 7.97 3.71
N SER A 72 7.26 6.88 4.25
CA SER A 72 7.86 6.17 5.37
C SER A 72 9.23 5.60 4.99
N THR A 73 10.25 5.92 5.79
CA THR A 73 11.61 5.39 5.65
C THR A 73 11.82 4.11 6.46
N HIS A 74 10.78 3.59 7.11
CA HIS A 74 10.88 2.43 7.97
C HIS A 74 11.27 1.18 7.19
N ILE A 75 12.21 0.39 7.73
CA ILE A 75 12.75 -0.81 7.05
C ILE A 75 11.67 -1.84 6.73
N GLU A 76 10.58 -1.86 7.50
CA GLU A 76 9.43 -2.75 7.25
C GLU A 76 8.81 -2.53 5.88
N VAL A 77 8.87 -1.30 5.35
CA VAL A 77 8.27 -0.98 4.06
C VAL A 77 8.92 -1.79 2.95
N LYS A 78 10.26 -1.75 2.91
CA LYS A 78 11.03 -2.51 1.92
C LYS A 78 10.95 -4.02 2.17
N LYS A 79 10.93 -4.45 3.44
CA LYS A 79 10.78 -5.87 3.79
C LYS A 79 9.42 -6.43 3.34
N GLY A 80 8.33 -5.71 3.61
CA GLY A 80 6.98 -6.11 3.24
C GLY A 80 6.80 -6.21 1.73
N LEU A 81 7.32 -5.23 0.98
CA LEU A 81 7.37 -5.28 -0.49
C LEU A 81 8.07 -6.55 -0.99
N MET A 82 9.27 -6.83 -0.48
CA MET A 82 10.07 -7.99 -0.90
C MET A 82 9.37 -9.33 -0.58
N VAL A 83 8.73 -9.43 0.59
CA VAL A 83 7.92 -10.60 0.96
C VAL A 83 6.78 -10.81 -0.02
N CYS A 84 6.07 -9.74 -0.39
CA CYS A 84 4.98 -9.81 -1.36
C CYS A 84 5.46 -10.16 -2.76
N MET A 85 6.56 -9.56 -3.24
CA MET A 85 7.16 -9.91 -4.54
C MET A 85 7.55 -11.38 -4.60
N LYS A 86 8.19 -11.91 -3.55
CA LYS A 86 8.55 -13.33 -3.47
C LYS A 86 7.33 -14.26 -3.54
N LYS A 87 6.21 -13.88 -2.93
CA LYS A 87 4.98 -14.68 -2.91
C LYS A 87 4.15 -14.57 -4.18
N LEU A 88 4.11 -13.38 -4.80
CA LEU A 88 3.19 -13.07 -5.89
C LEU A 88 3.84 -13.10 -7.27
N ILE A 89 5.16 -13.10 -7.35
CA ILE A 89 5.95 -13.28 -8.58
C ILE A 89 6.73 -14.60 -8.43
N PRO A 90 6.18 -15.75 -8.86
CA PRO A 90 6.82 -17.05 -8.66
C PRO A 90 8.15 -17.19 -9.42
N ASP A 91 8.18 -16.67 -10.65
CA ASP A 91 9.36 -16.71 -11.52
C ASP A 91 10.49 -15.83 -10.97
N GLU A 92 11.69 -16.38 -10.90
CA GLU A 92 12.82 -15.70 -10.27
C GLU A 92 13.39 -14.59 -11.14
N GLU A 93 13.47 -14.80 -12.45
CA GLU A 93 13.98 -13.78 -13.36
C GLU A 93 13.03 -12.58 -13.46
N ALA A 94 11.73 -12.82 -13.56
CA ALA A 94 10.70 -11.79 -13.51
C ALA A 94 10.77 -10.98 -12.22
N ARG A 95 11.03 -11.66 -11.09
CA ARG A 95 11.15 -11.01 -9.79
C ARG A 95 12.43 -10.16 -9.68
N VAL A 96 13.54 -10.59 -10.29
CA VAL A 96 14.77 -9.78 -10.44
C VAL A 96 14.50 -8.56 -11.32
N ARG A 97 13.85 -8.73 -12.47
CA ARG A 97 13.45 -7.63 -13.37
C ARG A 97 12.56 -6.61 -12.66
N ALA A 98 11.49 -7.07 -12.01
CA ALA A 98 10.60 -6.22 -11.22
C ALA A 98 11.36 -5.42 -10.15
N ASN A 99 12.36 -6.03 -9.50
CA ASN A 99 13.17 -5.34 -8.49
C ASN A 99 14.10 -4.27 -9.09
N LEU A 100 14.60 -4.46 -10.31
CA LEU A 100 15.35 -3.43 -11.05
C LEU A 100 14.44 -2.27 -11.47
N GLU A 101 13.25 -2.60 -11.97
CA GLU A 101 12.21 -1.65 -12.39
C GLU A 101 11.71 -0.75 -11.24
N LEU A 102 11.85 -1.18 -9.97
CA LEU A 102 11.57 -0.32 -8.81
C LEU A 102 12.38 0.97 -8.82
N ASN A 103 13.58 0.96 -9.41
CA ASN A 103 14.39 2.17 -9.52
C ASN A 103 13.76 3.17 -10.51
N LEU A 104 13.21 2.69 -11.64
CA LEU A 104 12.53 3.54 -12.60
C LEU A 104 11.35 4.27 -11.93
N PHE A 105 10.52 3.50 -11.23
CA PHE A 105 9.39 4.03 -10.49
C PHE A 105 9.86 5.04 -9.41
N LYS A 106 10.79 4.65 -8.54
CA LYS A 106 11.27 5.50 -7.44
C LYS A 106 11.88 6.82 -7.93
N ASN A 107 12.68 6.77 -8.98
CA ASN A 107 13.40 7.93 -9.49
C ASN A 107 12.55 8.82 -10.40
N LYS A 108 11.32 8.38 -10.74
CA LYS A 108 10.47 9.03 -11.75
C LYS A 108 11.19 9.07 -13.11
N ASP A 109 11.87 7.98 -13.46
CA ASP A 109 12.50 7.83 -14.77
C ASP A 109 11.46 7.43 -15.81
N GLY A 110 11.75 7.70 -17.09
CA GLY A 110 10.90 7.24 -18.17
C GLY A 110 9.47 7.81 -18.13
N PHE A 111 8.47 6.97 -18.39
CA PHE A 111 7.05 7.36 -18.37
C PHE A 111 6.58 7.87 -17.01
N PHE A 112 7.14 7.38 -15.90
CA PHE A 112 6.85 7.87 -14.55
C PHE A 112 7.25 9.35 -14.34
N GLY A 113 8.23 9.83 -15.12
CA GLY A 113 8.73 11.20 -15.07
C GLY A 113 7.88 12.21 -15.82
N TYR A 114 6.96 11.76 -16.69
CA TYR A 114 6.19 12.63 -17.57
C TYR A 114 5.32 13.60 -16.77
N GLY A 115 5.22 14.85 -17.25
CA GLY A 115 4.40 15.88 -16.60
C GLY A 115 2.94 15.43 -16.43
N ARG A 116 2.40 14.70 -17.43
CA ARG A 116 1.05 14.13 -17.35
C ARG A 116 0.93 13.04 -16.28
N ALA A 117 1.92 12.15 -16.15
CA ALA A 117 1.95 11.13 -15.12
C ALA A 117 1.89 11.78 -13.72
N LYS A 118 2.71 12.81 -13.49
CA LYS A 118 2.73 13.57 -12.23
C LYS A 118 1.40 14.26 -11.93
N ASN A 119 0.81 14.92 -12.92
CA ASN A 119 -0.42 15.68 -12.74
C ASN A 119 -1.65 14.79 -12.47
N LEU A 120 -1.59 13.49 -12.78
CA LEU A 120 -2.72 12.56 -12.62
C LEU A 120 -2.62 11.64 -11.41
N ILE A 121 -1.58 11.79 -10.58
CA ILE A 121 -1.36 10.98 -9.36
C ILE A 121 -2.57 11.05 -8.41
N ASP A 122 -3.14 12.24 -8.23
CA ASP A 122 -4.27 12.48 -7.33
C ASP A 122 -5.64 12.30 -8.02
N ASN A 123 -5.64 12.16 -9.35
CA ASN A 123 -6.86 12.08 -10.16
C ASN A 123 -7.21 10.65 -10.58
N LEU A 124 -6.24 9.73 -10.55
CA LEU A 124 -6.44 8.32 -10.90
C LEU A 124 -6.37 7.44 -9.65
N SER A 125 -7.04 6.29 -9.69
CA SER A 125 -6.72 5.24 -8.73
C SER A 125 -5.26 4.81 -8.93
N PRO A 126 -4.56 4.36 -7.87
CA PRO A 126 -3.19 3.87 -8.02
C PRO A 126 -3.06 2.77 -9.08
N ALA A 127 -4.03 1.86 -9.18
CA ALA A 127 -4.02 0.80 -10.18
C ALA A 127 -4.17 1.34 -11.61
N ASP A 128 -5.08 2.30 -11.83
CA ASP A 128 -5.26 2.92 -13.14
C ASP A 128 -4.03 3.75 -13.55
N TRP A 129 -3.40 4.43 -12.59
CA TRP A 129 -2.15 5.14 -12.84
C TRP A 129 -1.04 4.20 -13.29
N TRP A 130 -0.89 3.05 -12.63
CA TRP A 130 0.05 2.00 -13.06
C TRP A 130 -0.29 1.45 -14.44
N SER A 131 -1.58 1.26 -14.75
CA SER A 131 -2.00 0.82 -16.08
C SER A 131 -1.66 1.83 -17.18
N ALA A 132 -1.62 3.12 -16.87
CA ALA A 132 -1.39 4.19 -17.85
C ALA A 132 0.08 4.60 -18.03
N TYR A 133 0.93 4.37 -17.02
CA TYR A 133 2.30 4.88 -17.00
C TYR A 133 3.35 3.82 -16.65
N GLY A 134 2.95 2.56 -16.43
CA GLY A 134 3.83 1.47 -16.04
C GLY A 134 4.48 0.69 -17.18
N ASP A 135 4.23 1.04 -18.45
CA ASP A 135 4.60 0.23 -19.62
C ASP A 135 6.11 -0.04 -19.76
N GLU A 136 6.96 0.85 -19.25
CA GLU A 136 8.43 0.68 -19.24
C GLU A 136 8.93 -0.20 -18.08
N ALA A 137 8.02 -0.67 -17.23
CA ALA A 137 8.28 -1.51 -16.06
C ALA A 137 7.27 -2.68 -16.01
N PRO A 138 7.24 -3.57 -17.01
CA PRO A 138 6.14 -4.52 -17.22
C PRO A 138 5.96 -5.52 -16.06
N GLU A 139 7.05 -6.01 -15.47
CA GLU A 139 6.97 -7.00 -14.38
C GLU A 139 6.46 -6.33 -13.10
N LEU A 140 6.97 -5.14 -12.81
CA LEU A 140 6.54 -4.32 -11.70
C LEU A 140 5.11 -3.79 -11.89
N GLN A 141 4.72 -3.41 -13.11
CA GLN A 141 3.37 -2.95 -13.45
C GLN A 141 2.34 -4.04 -13.18
N SER A 142 2.59 -5.25 -13.67
CA SER A 142 1.73 -6.42 -13.43
C SER A 142 1.57 -6.69 -11.93
N PHE A 143 2.68 -6.69 -11.20
CA PHE A 143 2.68 -6.83 -9.75
C PHE A 143 1.91 -5.70 -9.04
N ALA A 144 2.12 -4.44 -9.45
CA ALA A 144 1.53 -3.28 -8.83
C ALA A 144 0.03 -3.23 -9.01
N ILE A 145 -0.46 -3.41 -10.24
CA ILE A 145 -1.88 -3.49 -10.55
C ILE A 145 -2.50 -4.63 -9.74
N ARG A 146 -1.86 -5.81 -9.70
CA ARG A 146 -2.37 -6.95 -8.94
C ARG A 146 -2.51 -6.64 -7.44
N VAL A 147 -1.53 -5.99 -6.83
CA VAL A 147 -1.56 -5.66 -5.39
C VAL A 147 -2.55 -4.54 -5.09
N LEU A 148 -2.56 -3.49 -5.92
CA LEU A 148 -3.38 -2.29 -5.71
C LEU A 148 -4.86 -2.51 -6.02
N SER A 149 -5.19 -3.45 -6.90
CA SER A 149 -6.59 -3.79 -7.24
C SER A 149 -7.25 -4.75 -6.26
N LEU A 150 -6.54 -5.26 -5.24
CA LEU A 150 -7.16 -6.10 -4.21
C LEU A 150 -8.12 -5.25 -3.37
N THR A 151 -9.28 -5.81 -3.03
CA THR A 151 -10.25 -5.14 -2.16
C THR A 151 -9.98 -5.55 -0.70
N CYS A 152 -9.73 -4.58 0.19
CA CYS A 152 -9.77 -4.85 1.63
C CYS A 152 -11.19 -4.65 2.16
N SER A 153 -12.02 -5.69 2.10
CA SER A 153 -13.28 -5.67 2.85
C SER A 153 -13.34 -6.86 3.80
N SER A 154 -13.18 -6.63 5.09
CA SER A 154 -13.56 -7.59 6.14
C SER A 154 -15.08 -7.85 6.15
N SER A 155 -15.89 -6.86 5.74
CA SER A 155 -17.36 -6.93 5.67
C SER A 155 -17.93 -7.81 4.54
N ALA A 156 -17.11 -8.22 3.56
CA ALA A 156 -17.52 -9.26 2.60
C ALA A 156 -17.50 -10.65 3.24
N CYS A 157 -16.65 -10.87 4.26
CA CYS A 157 -16.60 -12.12 5.00
C CYS A 157 -17.70 -12.18 6.08
N GLU A 158 -18.01 -11.08 6.79
CA GLU A 158 -19.06 -11.07 7.83
C GLU A 158 -20.48 -11.37 7.29
N ARG A 159 -20.74 -11.06 6.01
CA ARG A 159 -22.01 -11.41 5.34
C ARG A 159 -22.20 -12.90 5.09
N ASN A 160 -21.15 -13.72 5.18
CA ASN A 160 -21.28 -15.18 5.14
C ASN A 160 -21.51 -15.78 6.53
N TRP A 161 -20.99 -15.18 7.61
CA TRP A 161 -21.16 -15.71 8.98
C TRP A 161 -22.56 -15.46 9.57
N SER A 162 -23.24 -14.39 9.14
CA SER A 162 -24.61 -14.10 9.56
C SER A 162 -25.65 -15.06 8.95
N THR A 163 -25.31 -15.77 7.88
CA THR A 163 -26.16 -16.82 7.27
C THR A 163 -26.06 -18.17 7.98
N PHE A 164 -24.99 -18.40 8.77
CA PHE A 164 -24.77 -19.66 9.51
C PHE A 164 -25.16 -19.60 10.99
N ASN A 165 -25.63 -18.45 11.49
CA ASN A 165 -26.19 -18.32 12.85
C ASN A 165 -27.73 -18.45 12.90
N LEU A 166 -28.35 -18.97 11.84
CA LEU A 166 -29.77 -19.37 11.81
C LEU A 166 -29.87 -20.88 11.53
N VAL A 167 -29.37 -21.70 12.45
CA VAL A 167 -29.86 -23.07 12.74
C VAL A 167 -29.91 -23.24 14.24
#